data_AF-A0A6N8ZX71-F1
#
_entry.id   AF-A0A6N8ZX71-F1
#
_cell.length_a   1.000
_cell.length_b   1.000
_cell.length_c   1.000
_cell.angle_alpha   90.00
_cell.angle_beta   90.00
_cell.angle_gamma   90.00
#
_symmetry.space_group_name_H-M   'P 1'
#
loop_
_entity.id
_entity.type
_entity.pdbx_description
1 polymer ?
#
loop_
_entity_poly.entity_id
_entity_poly.type
_entity_poly.pdbx_seq_one_letter_code
_entity_poly.pdbx_strand_id
1 'polypeptide(L)' 'MTDRRVSGPHWWDPDRIAHLEDKPRFCPNCGEAVIDAEGIAVEYWEADRRVYHTWCRSCGWSGDIVRIQRMVGHEPED' A
#
# COMPACT_ATOMS: atom_id res chain seq x y z
N MET A 1 -1.47 -3.31 -28.69
CA MET A 1 -2.09 -3.59 -27.38
C MET A 1 -3.04 -2.44 -27.09
N THR A 2 -4.34 -2.64 -27.28
CA THR A 2 -5.36 -1.62 -26.97
C THR A 2 -5.36 -1.37 -25.48
N ASP A 3 -5.27 -0.11 -25.09
CA ASP A 3 -5.38 0.37 -23.71
C ASP A 3 -6.69 -0.17 -23.10
N ARG A 4 -6.59 -1.10 -22.14
CA ARG A 4 -7.73 -1.69 -21.41
C ARG A 4 -8.12 -0.86 -20.19
N ARG A 5 -7.67 0.40 -20.09
CA ARG A 5 -8.12 1.29 -19.01
C ARG A 5 -9.63 1.47 -19.11
N VAL A 6 -10.32 1.07 -18.05
CA VAL A 6 -11.72 1.41 -17.85
C VAL A 6 -11.78 2.93 -17.69
N SER A 7 -12.36 3.64 -18.66
CA SER A 7 -12.39 5.10 -18.72
C SER A 7 -13.76 5.64 -18.33
N GLY A 8 -13.79 6.83 -17.71
CA GLY A 8 -15.01 7.51 -17.25
C GLY A 8 -15.32 7.33 -15.75
N PRO A 9 -16.35 8.04 -15.24
CA PRO A 9 -16.79 7.90 -13.86
C PRO A 9 -17.50 6.56 -13.62
N HIS A 10 -17.20 5.90 -12.52
CA HIS A 10 -17.87 4.68 -12.07
C HIS A 10 -18.30 4.79 -10.61
N TRP A 11 -19.31 4.02 -10.22
CA TRP A 11 -19.79 3.99 -8.83
C TRP A 11 -18.73 3.47 -7.83
N TRP A 12 -17.74 2.71 -8.32
CA TRP A 12 -16.62 2.16 -7.54
C TRP A 12 -15.34 3.01 -7.64
N ASP A 13 -15.42 4.22 -8.22
CA ASP A 13 -14.30 5.16 -8.28
C ASP A 13 -13.64 5.44 -6.93
N PRO A 14 -14.36 5.57 -5.80
CA PRO A 14 -13.72 5.75 -4.50
C PRO A 14 -12.76 4.62 -4.13
N ASP A 15 -13.14 3.37 -4.38
CA ASP A 15 -12.31 2.20 -4.12
C ASP A 15 -11.10 2.14 -5.08
N ARG A 16 -11.33 2.43 -6.37
CA ARG A 16 -10.26 2.54 -7.39
C ARG A 16 -9.21 3.57 -7.02
N ILE A 17 -9.65 4.76 -6.57
CA ILE A 17 -8.76 5.85 -6.17
C ILE A 17 -7.96 5.42 -4.95
N ALA A 18 -8.63 4.90 -3.92
CA ALA A 18 -7.96 4.40 -2.73
C ALA A 18 -6.93 3.30 -3.05
N HIS A 19 -7.22 2.38 -3.99
CA HIS A 19 -6.28 1.34 -4.40
C HIS A 19 -4.94 1.90 -4.91
N LEU A 20 -4.99 3.01 -5.65
CA LEU A 20 -3.80 3.66 -6.20
C LEU A 20 -3.09 4.56 -5.18
N GLU A 21 -3.85 5.20 -4.29
CA GLU A 21 -3.31 6.13 -3.29
C GLU A 21 -2.68 5.39 -2.10
N ASP A 22 -3.30 4.30 -1.63
CA ASP A 22 -2.91 3.62 -0.40
C ASP A 22 -1.83 2.57 -0.58
N LYS A 23 -1.53 2.20 -1.83
CA LYS A 23 -0.52 1.20 -2.13
C LYS A 23 0.86 1.62 -1.59
N PRO A 24 1.52 0.81 -0.75
CA PRO A 24 2.83 1.13 -0.22
C PRO A 24 3.87 1.36 -1.32
N ARG A 25 4.49 2.55 -1.30
CA ARG A 25 5.51 2.94 -2.29
C ARG A 25 6.93 2.73 -1.80
N PHE A 26 7.15 2.78 -0.48
CA PHE A 26 8.47 2.73 0.15
C PHE A 26 8.50 1.67 1.26
N CYS A 27 9.66 1.05 1.44
CA CYS A 27 9.88 0.05 2.47
C CYS A 27 9.92 0.72 3.85
N PRO A 28 9.14 0.26 4.85
CA PRO A 28 9.16 0.84 6.19
C PRO A 28 10.47 0.56 6.94
N ASN A 29 11.25 -0.43 6.50
CA ASN A 29 12.51 -0.79 7.13
C ASN A 29 13.71 0.02 6.57
N CYS A 30 13.84 0.16 5.25
CA CYS A 30 15.01 0.81 4.63
C CYS A 30 14.70 2.08 3.83
N GLY A 31 13.42 2.45 3.65
CA GLY A 31 13.00 3.63 2.90
C GLY A 31 13.08 3.51 1.37
N GLU A 32 13.67 2.44 0.83
CA GLU A 32 13.79 2.25 -0.63
C GLU A 32 12.41 2.02 -1.30
N ALA A 33 12.30 2.42 -2.57
CA ALA A 33 11.08 2.19 -3.36
C ALA A 33 10.75 0.69 -3.46
N VAL A 34 9.48 0.31 -3.27
CA VAL A 34 9.03 -1.08 -3.35
C VAL A 34 8.62 -1.43 -4.78
N ILE A 35 7.80 -0.59 -5.43
CA ILE A 35 7.20 -0.90 -6.73
C ILE A 35 8.21 -0.71 -7.87
N ASP A 36 9.03 0.34 -7.79
CA ASP A 36 9.96 0.69 -8.87
C ASP A 36 11.25 -0.13 -8.83
N ALA A 37 11.55 -0.80 -7.71
CA ALA A 37 12.78 -1.57 -7.49
C ALA A 37 12.58 -3.10 -7.58
N GLU A 38 11.59 -3.56 -8.35
CA GLU A 38 11.25 -5.00 -8.47
C GLU A 38 10.80 -5.66 -7.16
N GLY A 39 10.36 -4.88 -6.18
CA GLY A 39 9.68 -5.37 -4.99
C GLY A 39 8.21 -5.72 -5.26
N ILE A 40 7.53 -6.20 -4.23
CA ILE A 40 6.14 -6.63 -4.31
C ILE A 40 5.30 -5.79 -3.36
N ALA A 41 4.15 -5.33 -3.83
CA ALA A 41 3.07 -4.79 -3.01
C ALA A 41 1.74 -5.27 -3.61
N VAL A 42 1.15 -6.28 -2.98
CA VAL A 42 -0.09 -6.92 -3.43
C VAL A 42 -1.18 -6.64 -2.42
N GLU A 43 -2.29 -6.11 -2.91
CA GLU A 43 -3.48 -5.87 -2.12
C GLU A 43 -4.29 -7.16 -1.93
N TYR A 44 -4.78 -7.36 -0.72
CA TYR A 44 -5.81 -8.35 -0.41
C TYR A 44 -6.72 -7.81 0.71
N TRP A 45 -7.80 -8.53 1.00
CA TRP A 45 -8.80 -8.12 1.98
C TRP A 45 -8.94 -9.18 3.08
N GLU A 46 -8.91 -8.73 4.33
CA GLU A 46 -9.28 -9.50 5.50
C GLU A 46 -10.53 -8.89 6.13
N ALA A 47 -11.69 -9.51 5.90
CA ALA A 47 -12.98 -8.93 6.23
C ALA A 47 -13.16 -7.52 5.61
N ASP A 48 -13.31 -6.49 6.43
CA ASP A 48 -13.41 -5.08 6.02
C ASP A 48 -12.06 -4.36 5.94
N ARG A 49 -10.96 -5.06 6.27
CA ARG A 49 -9.61 -4.48 6.26
C ARG A 49 -8.93 -4.72 4.93
N ARG A 50 -8.37 -3.64 4.40
CA ARG A 50 -7.46 -3.68 3.27
C ARG A 50 -6.03 -3.89 3.76
N VAL A 51 -5.36 -4.89 3.22
CA VAL A 51 -4.01 -5.28 3.60
C VAL A 51 -3.12 -5.31 2.36
N TYR A 52 -1.87 -4.89 2.53
CA TYR A 52 -0.85 -4.95 1.49
C TYR A 52 0.26 -5.88 1.93
N HIS A 53 0.33 -7.08 1.34
CA HIS A 53 1.50 -7.94 1.50
C HIS A 53 2.65 -7.35 0.70
N THR A 54 3.76 -7.10 1.37
CA THR A 54 4.89 -6.38 0.79
C THR A 54 6.20 -7.13 0.96
N TRP A 55 7.05 -7.05 -0.06
CA TRP A 55 8.42 -7.53 -0.02
C TRP A 55 9.36 -6.51 -0.65
N CYS A 56 10.44 -6.20 0.05
CA CYS A 56 11.46 -5.25 -0.37
C CYS A 56 12.66 -5.97 -0.98
N ARG A 57 12.92 -5.71 -2.27
CA ARG A 57 14.09 -6.23 -2.97
C ARG A 57 15.43 -5.74 -2.39
N SER A 58 15.46 -4.52 -1.84
CA SER A 58 16.67 -3.85 -1.37
C SER A 58 17.20 -4.42 -0.05
N CYS A 59 16.33 -4.57 0.97
CA CYS A 59 16.73 -5.05 2.30
C CYS A 59 16.18 -6.43 2.67
N GLY A 60 15.35 -7.05 1.82
CA GLY A 60 14.75 -8.35 2.07
C GLY A 60 13.59 -8.36 3.07
N TRP A 61 13.21 -7.20 3.62
CA TRP A 61 12.06 -7.10 4.52
C TRP A 61 10.77 -7.58 3.82
N SER A 62 9.97 -8.35 4.55
CA SER A 62 8.65 -8.79 4.13
C SER A 62 7.66 -8.58 5.27
N GLY A 63 6.44 -8.17 4.94
CA GLY A 63 5.39 -7.98 5.92
C GLY A 63 4.11 -7.41 5.34
N ASP A 64 3.08 -7.44 6.16
CA ASP A 64 1.78 -6.88 5.83
C ASP A 64 1.66 -5.45 6.36
N ILE A 65 1.23 -4.55 5.48
CA ILE A 65 0.95 -3.15 5.81
C ILE A 65 -0.56 -2.95 5.75
N VAL A 66 -1.11 -2.44 6.85
CA VAL A 66 -2.53 -2.10 6.96
C VAL A 66 -2.67 -0.59 7.14
N ARG A 67 -3.70 -0.01 6.54
CA ARG A 67 -4.01 1.41 6.77
C ARG A 67 -4.56 1.59 8.19
N ILE A 68 -3.86 2.37 9.00
CA ILE A 68 -4.40 2.83 10.29
C ILE A 68 -5.16 4.14 10.08
N GLN A 69 -6.36 4.24 10.65
CA GLN A 69 -7.17 5.47 10.57
C GLN A 69 -6.76 6.52 11.60
N ARG A 70 -6.16 6.07 12.70
CA ARG A 70 -5.75 6.92 13.82
C ARG A 70 -4.56 6.28 14.53
N MET A 71 -3.58 7.10 14.89
CA MET A 71 -2.49 6.75 15.80
C MET A 71 -2.61 7.62 17.05
N VAL A 72 -2.48 7.01 18.22
CA VAL A 72 -2.37 7.72 19.51
C VAL A 72 -1.01 7.37 20.08
N GLY A 73 -0.18 8.38 20.33
CA GLY A 73 1.15 8.24 20.92
C GLY A 73 1.26 9.03 22.21
N HIS A 74 2.24 8.67 23.03
CA HIS A 74 2.67 9.43 24.18
C HIS A 74 3.97 10.15 23.84
N GLU A 75 4.14 11.38 24.32
CA GLU A 75 5.46 12.02 24.30
C GLU A 75 6.40 11.28 25.26
N PRO A 76 7.70 11.16 24.92
CA PRO A 76 8.69 10.64 25.85
C PRO A 76 8.77 11.54 27.09
N GLU A 77 9.02 10.93 28.26
CA GLU A 77 9.44 11.66 29.45
C GLU A 77 10.86 12.23 29.20
N ASP A 78 11.11 13.46 29.64
CA ASP A 78 12.41 14.17 29.50
C ASP A 78 13.59 13.38 30.11
#